data_AF-A0A537PV01-F1
#
_entry.id   AF-A0A537PV01-F1
#
_cell.length_a   1.000
_cell.length_b   1.000
_cell.length_c   1.000
_cell.angle_alpha   90.00
_cell.angle_beta   90.00
_cell.angle_gamma   90.00
#
_symmetry.space_group_name_H-M   'P 1'
#
loop_
_entity.id
_entity.type
_entity.pdbx_description
1 polymer ?
#
loop_
_entity_poly.entity_id
_entity_poly.type
_entity_poly.pdbx_seq_one_letter_code
_entity_poly.pdbx_strand_id
1 'polypeptide(L)'
;MAQIYDGFSASVIYGLESYGFCKEGEALDFIQDGRVELDGELPLNTFGGSLGTGRIHGLWHIIEGALQASGRAGSRQVKDANVSFVGASAPIVTGTTFIFVGDPY
;
A
#
# COMPACT_ATOMS: atom_id res chain seq x y z
N MET A 1 -3.30 -3.81 5.53
CA MET A 1 -2.20 -3.68 4.54
C MET A 1 -2.30 -2.34 3.82
N ALA A 2 -1.29 -1.97 3.01
CA ALA A 2 -1.23 -0.67 2.35
C ALA A 2 -0.88 -0.75 0.86
N GLN A 3 -1.47 0.14 0.06
CA GLN A 3 -1.15 0.39 -1.34
C GLN A 3 -0.74 1.87 -1.45
N ILE A 4 0.56 2.13 -1.53
CA ILE A 4 1.14 3.47 -1.58
C ILE A 4 1.63 3.74 -2.99
N TYR A 5 1.19 4.85 -3.57
CA TYR A 5 1.63 5.29 -4.89
C TYR A 5 3.16 5.42 -4.96
N ASP A 6 3.75 4.54 -5.75
CA ASP A 6 5.18 4.35 -5.96
C ASP A 6 5.56 4.74 -7.40
N GLY A 7 5.15 5.95 -7.82
CA GLY A 7 5.59 6.49 -9.12
C GLY A 7 7.12 6.60 -9.24
N PHE A 8 7.79 6.68 -8.10
CA PHE A 8 9.22 6.50 -7.90
C PHE A 8 9.43 5.73 -6.58
N SER A 9 10.54 5.01 -6.41
CA SER A 9 10.82 4.24 -5.19
C SER A 9 10.82 5.11 -3.93
N ALA A 10 11.37 6.32 -4.00
CA ALA A 10 11.36 7.27 -2.89
C ALA A 10 9.94 7.65 -2.42
N SER A 11 8.93 7.56 -3.29
CA SER A 11 7.54 7.85 -2.91
C SER A 11 7.04 6.93 -1.80
N VAL A 12 7.48 5.68 -1.76
CA VAL A 12 7.11 4.74 -0.69
C VAL A 12 7.59 5.25 0.67
N ILE A 13 8.83 5.71 0.74
CA ILE A 13 9.45 6.23 1.97
C ILE A 13 8.64 7.41 2.51
N TYR A 14 8.40 8.41 1.67
CA TYR A 14 7.59 9.57 2.07
C TYR A 14 6.17 9.18 2.48
N GLY A 15 5.56 8.21 1.79
CA GLY A 15 4.22 7.73 2.11
C GLY A 15 4.15 7.03 3.47
N LEU A 16 5.11 6.16 3.78
CA LEU A 16 5.15 5.44 5.07
C LEU A 16 5.23 6.41 6.25
N GLU A 17 6.02 7.46 6.13
CA GLU A 17 6.15 8.50 7.17
C GLU A 17 4.93 9.41 7.21
N SER A 18 4.50 9.94 6.05
CA SER A 18 3.42 10.93 5.97
C SER A 18 2.05 10.36 6.35
N TYR A 19 1.83 9.07 6.12
CA TYR A 19 0.61 8.38 6.51
C TYR A 19 0.67 7.81 7.93
N GLY A 20 1.79 7.95 8.63
CA GLY A 20 1.94 7.57 10.04
C GLY A 20 2.14 6.07 10.28
N PHE A 21 2.60 5.32 9.28
CA PHE A 21 2.99 3.90 9.48
C PHE A 21 4.31 3.78 10.27
N CYS A 22 5.15 4.80 10.18
CA CYS A 22 6.37 4.97 10.97
C CYS A 22 6.61 6.46 11.23
N LYS A 23 7.58 6.80 12.09
CA LYS A 23 7.93 8.22 12.31
C LYS A 23 8.81 8.75 11.19
N GLU A 24 8.88 10.07 11.08
CA GLU A 24 9.79 10.75 10.16
C GLU A 24 11.24 10.26 10.34
N GLY A 25 11.88 9.88 9.23
CA GLY A 25 13.23 9.32 9.21
C GLY A 25 13.33 7.82 9.52
N GLU A 26 12.25 7.15 9.93
CA GLU A 26 12.27 5.72 10.28
C GLU A 26 11.88 4.79 9.11
N ALA A 27 11.41 5.32 7.97
CA ALA A 27 10.85 4.47 6.91
C ALA A 27 11.87 3.51 6.27
N LEU A 28 13.16 3.89 6.18
CA LEU A 28 14.18 3.00 5.64
C LEU A 28 14.44 1.79 6.52
N ASP A 29 14.46 1.99 7.84
CA ASP A 29 14.57 0.89 8.82
C ASP A 29 13.26 0.10 8.87
N PHE A 30 12.11 0.79 8.72
CA PHE A 30 10.80 0.15 8.73
C PHE A 30 10.64 -0.91 7.65
N ILE A 31 11.15 -0.69 6.43
CA ILE A 31 11.00 -1.63 5.31
C ILE A 31 11.98 -2.81 5.35
N GLN A 32 12.93 -2.84 6.29
CA GLN A 32 13.90 -3.93 6.38
C GLN A 32 13.25 -5.22 6.90
N ASP A 33 14.03 -6.30 6.87
CA ASP A 33 13.70 -7.59 7.50
C ASP A 33 12.35 -8.19 7.07
N GLY A 34 11.92 -7.87 5.84
CA GLY A 34 10.71 -8.41 5.25
C GLY A 34 9.40 -7.84 5.82
N ARG A 35 9.45 -6.75 6.59
CA ARG A 35 8.24 -6.18 7.23
C ARG A 35 7.16 -5.76 6.24
N VAL A 36 7.53 -5.48 4.98
CA VAL A 36 6.61 -5.06 3.92
C VAL A 36 6.27 -6.16 2.90
N GLU A 37 6.79 -7.37 3.11
CA GLU A 37 6.48 -8.54 2.29
C GLU A 37 5.02 -8.98 2.47
N LEU A 38 4.56 -9.91 1.62
CA LEU A 38 3.15 -10.31 1.56
C LEU A 38 2.62 -10.89 2.89
N ASP A 39 3.48 -11.56 3.64
CA ASP A 39 3.24 -12.14 4.97
C ASP A 39 3.89 -11.32 6.10
N GLY A 40 4.41 -10.13 5.79
CA GLY A 40 5.02 -9.22 6.73
C GLY A 40 4.00 -8.49 7.62
N GLU A 41 4.51 -7.58 8.45
CA GLU A 41 3.72 -6.76 9.37
C GLU A 41 2.79 -5.78 8.62
N LEU A 42 3.30 -5.16 7.55
CA LEU A 42 2.54 -4.24 6.71
C LEU A 42 2.74 -4.62 5.24
N PRO A 43 2.01 -5.63 4.72
CA PRO A 43 2.10 -5.99 3.31
C PRO A 43 1.87 -4.76 2.43
N LEU A 44 2.83 -4.46 1.57
CA LEU A 44 2.87 -3.21 0.83
C LEU A 44 2.85 -3.47 -0.66
N ASN A 45 2.01 -2.72 -1.39
CA ASN A 45 1.96 -2.75 -2.85
C ASN A 45 1.87 -4.18 -3.40
N THR A 46 0.95 -4.98 -2.84
CA THR A 46 0.82 -6.44 -3.03
C THR A 46 0.68 -6.88 -4.49
N PHE A 47 0.28 -5.98 -5.39
CA PHE A 47 0.24 -6.21 -6.84
C PHE A 47 1.57 -5.94 -7.56
N GLY A 48 2.63 -5.61 -6.85
CA GLY A 48 3.95 -5.19 -7.36
C GLY A 48 4.14 -3.68 -7.48
N GLY A 49 3.12 -2.87 -7.20
CA GLY A 49 3.21 -1.42 -7.30
C GLY A 49 3.28 -0.91 -8.75
N SER A 50 3.32 0.42 -8.92
CA SER A 50 3.60 1.05 -10.20
C SER A 50 4.99 0.71 -10.73
N LEU A 51 5.96 0.44 -9.85
CA LEU A 51 7.31 0.04 -10.25
C LEU A 51 7.36 -1.36 -10.87
N GLY A 52 6.62 -2.33 -10.31
CA GLY A 52 6.64 -3.72 -10.77
C GLY A 52 5.64 -4.01 -11.90
N THR A 53 4.48 -3.36 -11.90
CA THR A 53 3.34 -3.75 -12.76
C THR A 53 2.94 -2.66 -13.76
N GLY A 54 3.61 -1.52 -13.72
CA GLY A 54 3.40 -0.41 -14.65
C GLY A 54 2.48 0.68 -14.11
N ARG A 55 2.69 1.90 -14.60
CA ARG A 55 2.13 3.12 -14.02
C ARG A 55 0.84 3.54 -14.70
N ILE A 56 -0.29 3.32 -14.03
CA ILE A 56 -1.60 3.90 -14.40
C ILE A 56 -2.08 4.86 -13.31
N HIS A 57 -1.18 5.75 -12.88
CA HIS A 57 -1.49 6.93 -12.05
C HIS A 57 -2.39 6.62 -10.82
N GLY A 58 -2.09 5.55 -10.08
CA GLY A 58 -2.79 5.19 -8.84
C GLY A 58 -4.02 4.30 -9.02
N LEU A 59 -4.50 4.09 -10.26
CA LEU A 59 -5.68 3.26 -10.52
C LEU A 59 -5.46 1.81 -10.03
N TRP A 60 -4.28 1.24 -10.27
CA TRP A 60 -3.97 -0.11 -9.82
C TRP A 60 -3.94 -0.23 -8.29
N HIS A 61 -3.47 0.79 -7.56
CA HIS A 61 -3.51 0.79 -6.10
C HIS A 61 -4.94 0.76 -5.55
N ILE A 62 -5.85 1.48 -6.20
CA ILE A 62 -7.29 1.50 -5.85
C ILE A 62 -7.91 0.12 -6.14
N ILE A 63 -7.67 -0.43 -7.34
CA ILE A 63 -8.17 -1.75 -7.73
C ILE A 63 -7.66 -2.82 -6.76
N GLU A 64 -6.35 -2.81 -6.47
CA GLU A 64 -5.76 -3.79 -5.56
C GLU A 64 -6.33 -3.66 -4.15
N GLY A 65 -6.52 -2.43 -3.66
CA GLY A 65 -7.12 -2.19 -2.36
C GLY A 65 -8.51 -2.82 -2.25
N ALA A 66 -9.35 -2.64 -3.26
CA ALA A 66 -10.68 -3.23 -3.33
C ALA A 66 -10.65 -4.76 -3.49
N LEU A 67 -9.76 -5.29 -4.34
CA LEU A 67 -9.61 -6.73 -4.55
C LEU A 67 -9.19 -7.43 -3.25
N GLN A 68 -8.25 -6.86 -2.53
CA GLN A 68 -7.78 -7.45 -1.30
C GLN A 68 -8.82 -7.40 -0.18
N ALA A 69 -9.49 -6.24 0.02
CA ALA A 69 -10.54 -6.12 1.02
C ALA A 69 -11.76 -7.02 0.72
N SER A 70 -11.99 -7.35 -0.56
CA SER A 70 -13.05 -8.28 -0.97
C SER A 70 -12.63 -9.75 -1.02
N GLY A 71 -11.40 -10.10 -0.64
CA GLY A 71 -10.90 -11.49 -0.67
C GLY A 71 -10.69 -12.05 -2.09
N ARG A 72 -10.52 -11.18 -3.08
CA ARG A 72 -10.47 -11.52 -4.52
C ARG A 72 -9.10 -11.26 -5.17
N ALA A 73 -8.04 -11.06 -4.39
CA ALA A 73 -6.71 -10.78 -4.93
C ALA A 73 -5.94 -12.02 -5.44
N GLY A 74 -6.54 -13.21 -5.40
CA GLY A 74 -5.93 -14.43 -5.96
C GLY A 74 -4.71 -14.89 -5.18
N SER A 75 -3.62 -15.25 -5.87
CA SER A 75 -2.40 -15.79 -5.23
C SER A 75 -1.67 -14.80 -4.32
N ARG A 76 -1.93 -13.51 -4.46
CA ARG A 76 -1.34 -12.44 -3.64
C ARG A 76 -2.26 -11.98 -2.50
N GLN A 77 -3.35 -12.69 -2.24
CA GLN A 77 -4.30 -12.32 -1.18
C GLN A 77 -3.59 -12.32 0.18
N VAL A 78 -3.61 -11.17 0.85
CA VAL A 78 -3.11 -11.04 2.22
C VAL A 78 -4.08 -11.77 3.16
N LYS A 79 -3.52 -12.57 4.06
CA LYS A 79 -4.28 -13.34 5.05
C LYS A 79 -4.99 -12.38 6.01
N ASP A 80 -6.26 -12.68 6.31
CA ASP A 80 -7.08 -11.93 7.27
C ASP A 80 -7.19 -10.41 6.94
N ALA A 81 -7.09 -10.08 5.65
CA ALA A 81 -7.13 -8.71 5.16
C ALA A 81 -8.53 -8.08 5.29
N ASN A 82 -8.79 -7.42 6.42
CA ASN A 82 -10.05 -6.69 6.62
C ASN A 82 -9.97 -5.22 6.20
N VAL A 83 -8.81 -4.57 6.35
CA VAL A 83 -8.64 -3.13 6.04
C VAL A 83 -7.48 -2.93 5.07
N SER A 84 -7.78 -2.26 3.95
CA SER A 84 -6.81 -1.85 2.94
C SER A 84 -6.73 -0.33 2.85
N PHE A 85 -5.58 0.22 3.21
CA PHE A 85 -5.27 1.63 3.03
C PHE A 85 -4.71 1.88 1.63
N VAL A 86 -5.19 2.89 0.93
CA VAL A 86 -4.73 3.23 -0.43
C VAL A 86 -4.39 4.70 -0.53
N GLY A 87 -3.11 5.04 -0.63
CA GLY A 87 -2.64 6.36 -1.04
C GLY A 87 -2.46 6.39 -2.56
N ALA A 88 -3.48 6.84 -3.31
CA ALA A 88 -3.53 6.72 -4.77
C ALA A 88 -2.81 7.86 -5.53
N SER A 89 -2.09 8.72 -4.82
CA SER A 89 -1.45 9.93 -5.36
C SER A 89 -0.07 10.10 -4.77
N ALA A 90 0.77 10.92 -5.43
CA ALA A 90 2.13 11.14 -4.95
C ALA A 90 2.11 11.72 -3.52
N PRO A 91 2.79 11.08 -2.55
CA PRO A 91 2.68 11.43 -1.13
C PRO A 91 3.36 12.75 -0.74
N ILE A 92 3.92 13.48 -1.72
CA ILE A 92 4.63 14.75 -1.53
C ILE A 92 3.70 15.95 -1.83
N VAL A 93 2.50 15.70 -2.34
CA VAL A 93 1.49 16.74 -2.66
C VAL A 93 0.17 16.39 -1.98
N THR A 94 -0.77 17.34 -1.96
CA THR A 94 -2.15 17.06 -1.53
C THR A 94 -2.70 15.90 -2.34
N GLY A 95 -3.13 14.86 -1.63
CA GLY A 95 -3.48 13.58 -2.21
C GLY A 95 -4.86 13.10 -1.79
N THR A 96 -5.34 12.10 -2.52
CA THR A 96 -6.55 11.36 -2.16
C THR A 96 -6.16 9.99 -1.61
N THR A 97 -6.77 9.65 -0.48
CA THR A 97 -6.63 8.36 0.18
C THR A 97 -7.98 7.64 0.18
N PHE A 98 -7.97 6.33 -0.05
CA PHE A 98 -9.13 5.46 0.10
C PHE A 98 -8.88 4.45 1.22
N ILE A 99 -9.93 4.08 1.93
CA ILE A 99 -9.93 2.97 2.88
C ILE A 99 -11.01 1.99 2.42
N PHE A 100 -10.59 0.78 2.08
CA PHE A 100 -11.51 -0.32 1.79
C PHE A 100 -11.60 -1.23 3.00
N VAL A 101 -12.83 -1.58 3.40
CA VAL A 101 -13.11 -2.49 4.51
C VAL A 101 -13.93 -3.67 4.01
N GLY A 102 -13.53 -4.89 4.37
CA GLY A 102 -14.21 -6.12 3.95
C GLY A 102 -15.56 -6.31 4.65
N ASP A 103 -15.60 -6.09 5.96
CA ASP A 103 -16.82 -6.17 6.76
C ASP A 103 -17.33 -4.77 7.13
N PRO A 104 -18.63 -4.46 6.96
CA PRO A 104 -19.20 -3.24 7.51
C PRO A 104 -19.16 -3.29 9.04
N TYR A 105 -18.77 -2.17 9.66
CA TYR A 105 -18.74 -1.96 11.11
C TYR A 105 -20.05 -2.31 11.80
#